data_AF-A0A7C6ZE55-F1
#
_entry.id   AF-A0A7C6ZE55-F1
#
_cell.length_a   1.000
_cell.length_b   1.000
_cell.length_c   1.000
_cell.angle_alpha   90.00
_cell.angle_beta   90.00
_cell.angle_gamma   90.00
#
_symmetry.space_group_name_H-M   'P 1'
#
loop_
_entity.id
_entity.type
_entity.pdbx_description
1 polymer ?
#
loop_
_entity_poly.entity_id
_entity_poly.type
_entity_poly.pdbx_seq_one_letter_code
_entity_poly.pdbx_strand_id
1 'polypeptide(L)'
;PYRDRRARFRCVLAIATPGGSLVTAEGVLEGYIGLEPRGQGGFGYDPLFIVPEYNCTLAELDLETKNRISHRGRALAKLRERLAELFAALGWEKCESVW
;
A
#
# COMPACT_ATOMS: atom_id res chain seq x y z
N PRO A 1 -4.96 21.24 -16.68
CA PRO A 1 -3.72 20.41 -16.58
C PRO A 1 -3.87 19.12 -15.75
N TYR A 2 -4.42 19.16 -14.53
CA TYR A 2 -4.48 17.97 -13.65
C TYR A 2 -5.41 16.83 -14.13
N ARG A 3 -6.44 17.13 -14.93
CA ARG A 3 -7.46 16.14 -15.35
C ARG A 3 -6.87 14.95 -16.12
N ASP A 4 -5.85 15.20 -16.94
CA ASP A 4 -5.17 14.20 -17.79
C ASP A 4 -3.92 13.60 -17.13
N ARG A 5 -3.62 14.03 -15.89
CA ARG A 5 -2.45 13.56 -15.13
C ARG A 5 -2.83 12.74 -13.92
N ARG A 6 -4.08 12.29 -13.83
CA ARG A 6 -4.52 11.34 -12.81
C ARG A 6 -3.70 10.07 -12.94
N ALA A 7 -3.15 9.64 -11.82
CA ALA A 7 -2.37 8.43 -11.71
C ALA A 7 -2.66 7.75 -10.38
N ARG A 8 -2.27 6.48 -10.28
CA ARG A 8 -2.37 5.76 -9.03
C ARG A 8 -1.16 4.87 -8.83
N PHE A 9 -0.73 4.76 -7.59
CA PHE A 9 0.07 3.63 -7.19
C PHE A 9 -0.85 2.47 -6.80
N ARG A 10 -0.53 1.25 -7.25
CA ARG A 10 -1.25 0.02 -6.92
C ARG A 10 -0.26 -1.03 -6.40
N CYS A 11 -0.57 -1.64 -5.27
CA CYS A 11 0.14 -2.79 -4.74
C CYS A 11 -0.84 -3.95 -4.68
N VAL A 12 -0.44 -5.11 -5.20
CA VAL A 12 -1.15 -6.38 -5.06
C VAL A 12 -0.20 -7.34 -4.34
N LEU A 13 -0.69 -7.95 -3.28
CA LEU A 13 -0.01 -8.99 -2.51
C LEU A 13 -0.75 -10.30 -2.75
N ALA A 14 -0.01 -11.40 -2.87
CA ALA A 14 -0.56 -12.73 -3.06
C ALA A 14 0.13 -13.72 -2.11
N ILE A 15 -0.65 -14.54 -1.43
CA ILE A 15 -0.19 -15.62 -0.56
C ILE A 15 -0.82 -16.91 -1.06
N ALA A 16 0.03 -17.87 -1.41
CA ALA A 16 -0.37 -19.22 -1.80
C ALA A 16 0.04 -20.21 -0.71
N THR A 17 -0.84 -21.16 -0.39
CA THR A 17 -0.53 -22.24 0.54
C THR A 17 -0.19 -23.53 -0.23
N PRO A 18 0.56 -24.46 0.37
CA PRO A 18 0.80 -25.78 -0.25
C PRO A 18 -0.49 -26.56 -0.54
N GLY A 19 -1.57 -26.30 0.21
CA GLY A 19 -2.90 -26.89 -0.02
C GLY A 19 -3.69 -26.28 -1.19
N GLY A 20 -3.10 -25.31 -1.91
CA GLY A 20 -3.71 -24.71 -3.10
C GLY A 20 -4.57 -23.47 -2.84
N SER A 21 -4.71 -23.02 -1.59
CA SER A 21 -5.42 -21.77 -1.29
C SER A 21 -4.62 -20.58 -1.77
N LEU A 22 -5.29 -19.62 -2.41
CA LEU A 22 -4.70 -18.35 -2.85
C LEU A 22 -5.49 -17.19 -2.25
N VAL A 23 -4.78 -16.31 -1.53
CA VAL A 23 -5.34 -15.08 -0.99
C VAL A 23 -4.61 -13.91 -1.61
N THR A 24 -5.36 -12.94 -2.12
CA THR A 24 -4.81 -11.69 -2.63
C THR A 24 -5.37 -10.50 -1.88
N ALA A 25 -4.55 -9.48 -1.69
CA ALA A 25 -4.97 -8.19 -1.16
C ALA A 25 -4.39 -7.07 -2.00
N GLU A 26 -5.15 -5.99 -2.18
CA GLU A 26 -4.68 -4.84 -2.94
C GLU A 26 -4.89 -3.51 -2.24
N GLY A 27 -3.94 -2.61 -2.43
CA GLY A 27 -4.01 -1.24 -1.99
C GLY A 27 -3.77 -0.31 -3.16
N VAL A 28 -4.53 0.78 -3.18
CA VAL A 28 -4.44 1.82 -4.19
C VAL A 28 -4.28 3.16 -3.47
N LEU A 29 -3.40 4.00 -4.01
CA LEU A 29 -3.28 5.40 -3.66
C LEU A 29 -3.50 6.21 -4.94
N GLU A 30 -4.60 6.96 -4.98
CA GLU A 30 -4.96 7.84 -6.08
C GLU A 30 -4.24 9.19 -5.95
N GLY A 31 -3.88 9.79 -7.07
CA GLY A 31 -3.19 11.07 -7.09
C GLY A 31 -2.98 11.62 -8.49
N TYR A 32 -1.98 12.49 -8.62
CA TYR A 32 -1.64 13.13 -9.88
C TYR A 32 -0.13 13.11 -10.11
N ILE A 33 0.28 13.04 -11.38
CA ILE A 33 1.68 13.25 -11.75
C ILE A 33 1.96 14.76 -11.76
N GLY A 34 2.89 15.21 -10.94
CA GLY A 34 3.41 16.58 -10.91
C GLY A 34 4.12 16.96 -12.20
N LEU A 35 4.44 18.24 -12.35
CA LEU A 35 5.18 18.76 -13.51
C LEU A 35 6.69 18.68 -13.30
N GLU A 36 7.13 18.73 -12.06
CA GLU A 36 8.52 18.67 -11.63
C GLU A 36 8.64 17.84 -10.35
N PRO A 37 9.78 17.17 -10.12
CA PRO A 37 10.01 16.44 -8.88
C PRO A 37 10.15 17.40 -7.68
N ARG A 38 9.52 17.06 -6.55
CA ARG A 38 9.67 17.78 -5.28
C ARG A 38 9.92 16.81 -4.13
N GLY A 39 10.48 17.31 -3.02
CA GLY A 39 10.84 16.49 -1.86
C GLY A 39 12.18 15.77 -1.99
N GLN A 40 12.71 15.33 -0.86
CA GLN A 40 14.01 14.63 -0.75
C GLN A 40 13.87 13.19 -0.26
N GLY A 41 12.67 12.80 0.21
CA GLY A 41 12.39 11.47 0.72
C GLY A 41 11.89 10.51 -0.35
N GLY A 42 11.67 9.26 0.04
CA GLY A 42 11.11 8.24 -0.86
C GLY A 42 12.07 7.78 -1.95
N PHE A 43 11.51 7.19 -3.00
CA PHE A 43 12.25 6.62 -4.12
C PHE A 43 11.39 6.56 -5.39
N GLY A 44 12.04 6.32 -6.54
CA GLY A 44 11.34 6.14 -7.81
C GLY A 44 10.48 7.36 -8.17
N TYR A 45 9.17 7.14 -8.35
CA TYR A 45 8.24 8.20 -8.76
C TYR A 45 7.67 9.03 -7.59
N ASP A 46 8.08 8.76 -6.35
CA ASP A 46 7.58 9.50 -5.17
C ASP A 46 7.73 11.02 -5.32
N PRO A 47 8.84 11.58 -5.84
CA PRO A 47 8.98 13.02 -6.04
C PRO A 47 8.03 13.61 -7.07
N LEU A 48 7.43 12.80 -7.93
CA LEU A 48 6.48 13.25 -8.96
C LEU A 48 5.02 12.97 -8.57
N PHE A 49 4.76 12.10 -7.60
CA PHE A 49 3.38 11.68 -7.31
C PHE A 49 2.75 12.57 -6.25
N ILE A 50 1.82 13.43 -6.66
CA ILE A 50 1.09 14.35 -5.79
C ILE A 50 -0.08 13.62 -5.13
N VAL A 51 -0.13 13.67 -3.80
CA VAL A 51 -1.24 13.18 -2.97
C VAL A 51 -2.25 14.31 -2.75
N PRO A 52 -3.48 14.22 -3.29
CA PRO A 52 -4.42 15.35 -3.28
C PRO A 52 -4.81 15.80 -1.87
N GLU A 53 -4.96 14.84 -0.95
CA GLU A 53 -5.33 15.06 0.45
C GLU A 53 -4.30 15.91 1.21
N TYR A 54 -3.02 15.89 0.78
CA TYR A 54 -1.90 16.57 1.43
C TYR A 54 -1.33 17.72 0.59
N ASN A 55 -1.79 17.87 -0.66
CA ASN A 55 -1.30 18.87 -1.61
C ASN A 55 0.24 18.89 -1.78
N CYS A 56 0.90 17.74 -1.60
CA CYS A 56 2.34 17.58 -1.73
C CYS A 56 2.66 16.24 -2.41
N THR A 57 3.91 16.06 -2.79
CA THR A 57 4.41 14.80 -3.37
C THR A 57 4.66 13.75 -2.28
N LEU A 58 4.67 12.47 -2.64
CA LEU A 58 5.00 11.39 -1.70
C LEU A 58 6.40 11.52 -1.08
N ALA A 59 7.33 12.17 -1.78
CA ALA A 59 8.70 12.43 -1.32
C ALA A 59 8.80 13.59 -0.31
N GLU A 60 7.74 14.41 -0.19
CA GLU A 60 7.64 15.50 0.79
C GLU A 60 6.98 15.06 2.11
N LEU A 61 6.33 13.89 2.12
CA LEU A 61 5.74 13.33 3.33
C LEU A 61 6.79 12.67 4.22
N ASP A 62 6.60 12.79 5.53
CA ASP A 62 7.33 11.98 6.50
C ASP A 62 7.01 10.49 6.33
N LEU A 63 7.91 9.63 6.82
CA LEU A 63 7.83 8.20 6.63
C LEU A 63 6.58 7.58 7.30
N GLU A 64 6.16 8.10 8.45
CA GLU A 64 5.01 7.58 9.19
C GLU A 64 3.71 7.84 8.43
N THR A 65 3.49 9.08 8.01
CA THR A 65 2.34 9.49 7.19
C THR A 65 2.33 8.71 5.89
N LYS A 66 3.47 8.64 5.19
CA LYS A 66 3.60 7.87 3.95
C LYS A 66 3.21 6.41 4.14
N ASN A 67 3.73 5.75 5.18
CA ASN A 67 3.41 4.34 5.45
C ASN A 67 1.92 4.13 5.72
N ARG A 68 1.30 5.03 6.47
CA ARG A 68 -0.14 4.98 6.80
C ARG A 68 -1.03 5.11 5.56
N ILE A 69 -0.71 6.00 4.63
CA ILE A 69 -1.56 6.25 3.45
C ILE A 69 -1.18 5.46 2.21
N SER A 70 0.04 4.91 2.16
CA SER A 70 0.57 4.29 0.94
C SER A 70 -0.28 3.11 0.46
N HIS A 71 -0.29 2.90 -0.86
CA HIS A 71 -0.83 1.72 -1.50
C HIS A 71 -0.28 0.41 -0.90
N ARG A 72 1.00 0.36 -0.48
CA ARG A 72 1.57 -0.80 0.22
C ARG A 72 0.99 -0.98 1.62
N GLY A 73 0.92 0.08 2.42
CA GLY A 73 0.31 0.04 3.75
C GLY A 73 -1.16 -0.41 3.71
N ARG A 74 -1.92 0.13 2.75
CA ARG A 74 -3.32 -0.27 2.50
C ARG A 74 -3.44 -1.73 2.06
N ALA A 75 -2.54 -2.22 1.20
CA ALA A 75 -2.54 -3.63 0.79
C ALA A 75 -2.22 -4.56 1.97
N LEU A 76 -1.24 -4.20 2.80
CA LEU A 76 -0.85 -4.97 3.99
C LEU A 76 -1.96 -5.00 5.05
N ALA A 77 -2.63 -3.89 5.31
CA ALA A 77 -3.74 -3.83 6.25
C ALA A 77 -4.87 -4.79 5.85
N LYS A 78 -5.25 -4.79 4.57
CA LYS A 78 -6.23 -5.75 4.03
C LYS A 78 -5.70 -7.18 4.05
N LEU A 79 -4.42 -7.41 3.71
CA LEU A 79 -3.83 -8.74 3.75
C LEU A 79 -3.87 -9.34 5.16
N ARG A 80 -3.64 -8.53 6.19
CA ARG A 80 -3.71 -8.97 7.59
C ARG A 80 -5.10 -9.52 7.94
N GLU A 81 -6.16 -8.87 7.48
CA GLU A 81 -7.54 -9.35 7.68
C GLU A 81 -7.75 -10.69 6.98
N ARG A 82 -7.35 -10.78 5.69
CA ARG A 82 -7.50 -12.01 4.90
C ARG A 82 -6.62 -13.16 5.38
N LEU A 83 -5.48 -12.85 6.00
CA LEU A 83 -4.62 -13.84 6.65
C LEU A 83 -5.27 -14.42 7.91
N ALA A 84 -5.95 -13.60 8.71
CA ALA A 84 -6.68 -14.09 9.87
C ALA A 84 -7.81 -15.06 9.45
N GLU A 85 -8.54 -14.74 8.38
CA GLU A 85 -9.53 -15.64 7.78
C GLU A 85 -8.90 -16.94 7.26
N LEU A 86 -7.77 -16.84 6.54
CA LEU A 86 -7.06 -18.00 6.00
C LEU A 86 -6.58 -18.93 7.12
N PHE A 87 -5.99 -18.38 8.18
CA PHE A 87 -5.51 -19.17 9.31
C PHE A 87 -6.65 -19.84 10.06
N ALA A 88 -7.77 -19.14 10.29
CA ALA A 88 -8.96 -19.74 10.87
C ALA A 88 -9.49 -20.91 10.01
N ALA A 89 -9.54 -20.73 8.69
CA ALA A 89 -9.98 -21.78 7.76
C ALA A 89 -9.05 -23.00 7.71
N LEU A 90 -7.76 -22.80 7.95
CA LEU A 90 -6.75 -23.87 8.00
C LEU A 90 -6.66 -24.55 9.38
N GLY A 91 -7.47 -24.15 10.35
CA GLY A 91 -7.42 -24.68 11.71
C GLY A 91 -6.15 -24.29 12.48
N TRP A 92 -5.49 -23.20 12.08
CA TRP A 92 -4.34 -22.67 12.80
C TRP A 92 -4.83 -21.88 14.01
N GLU A 93 -4.64 -22.42 15.21
CA GLU A 93 -4.90 -21.67 16.44
C GLU A 93 -3.95 -20.48 16.55
N LYS A 94 -4.42 -19.36 17.11
CA LYS A 94 -3.56 -18.21 17.40
C LYS A 94 -2.40 -18.71 18.25
N CYS A 95 -1.19 -18.68 17.70
CA CYS A 95 0.01 -18.89 18.49
C CYS A 95 0.11 -17.71 19.46
N GLU A 96 -0.33 -17.90 20.70
CA GLU A 96 -0.06 -16.94 21.76
C GLU A 96 1.45 -16.89 21.96
N SER A 97 2.02 -15.74 21.60
CA SER A 97 3.40 -15.31 21.87
C SER A 97 4.54 -16.13 21.25
N VAL A 98 5.06 -15.64 20.12
CA VAL A 98 6.52 -15.51 19.91
C VAL A 98 6.80 -14.22 19.12
N TRP A 99 6.49 -13.06 19.71
CA TRP A 99 7.10 -11.76 19.41
C TRP A 99 7.03 -10.90 20.67
#